data_AF-A0A540K3R9-F1
#
_entry.id   AF-A0A540K3R9-F1
#
_cell.length_a   1.000
_cell.length_b   1.000
_cell.length_c   1.000
_cell.angle_alpha   90.00
_cell.angle_beta   90.00
_cell.angle_gamma   90.00
#
_symmetry.space_group_name_H-M   'P 1'
#
loop_
_entity.id
_entity.type
_entity.pdbx_description
1 polymer ?
#
loop_
_entity_poly.entity_id
_entity_poly.type
_entity_poly.pdbx_seq_one_letter_code
_entity_poly.pdbx_strand_id
1 'polypeptide(L)' 'MCLVEVEKSPKPVASCAMPAMPGMKIKTNTLIANKAQEGVMEFFMIREENVICRISLWHLDLTAAVSLRLRDL' A
#
# COMPACT_ATOMS: atom_id res chain seq x y z
N MET A 1 0.00 -0.47 -7.49
CA MET A 1 -0.25 -0.41 -6.02
C MET A 1 1.08 -0.57 -5.28
N CYS A 2 1.28 0.10 -4.15
CA CYS A 2 2.57 0.20 -3.44
C CYS A 2 2.88 -0.98 -2.49
N LEU A 3 2.69 -2.23 -2.95
CA LEU A 3 2.98 -3.44 -2.14
C LEU A 3 4.43 -3.88 -2.33
N VAL A 4 5.14 -4.10 -1.23
CA VAL A 4 6.56 -4.51 -1.19
C VAL A 4 6.77 -5.71 -0.27
N GLU A 5 7.76 -6.54 -0.57
CA GLU A 5 8.14 -7.67 0.27
C GLU A 5 9.18 -7.25 1.31
N VAL A 6 8.96 -7.67 2.57
CA VAL A 6 9.86 -7.40 3.69
C VAL A 6 10.26 -8.74 4.30
N GLU A 7 11.56 -8.98 4.47
CA GLU A 7 12.09 -10.31 4.90
C GLU A 7 11.54 -10.82 6.24
N LYS A 8 11.04 -9.92 7.11
CA LYS A 8 10.47 -10.25 8.42
C LYS A 8 8.96 -10.53 8.40
N SER A 9 8.29 -10.32 7.27
CA SER A 9 6.83 -10.38 7.18
C SER A 9 6.39 -11.36 6.09
N PRO A 10 5.56 -12.37 6.40
CA PRO A 10 5.06 -13.32 5.41
C PRO A 10 4.00 -12.73 4.47
N LYS A 11 3.47 -11.55 4.79
CA LYS A 11 2.51 -10.81 3.95
C LYS A 11 3.18 -9.60 3.31
N PRO A 12 2.87 -9.27 2.04
CA PRO A 12 3.38 -8.06 1.40
C PRO A 12 2.84 -6.82 2.12
N VAL A 13 3.72 -5.87 2.36
CA VAL A 13 3.46 -4.68 3.18
C VAL A 13 3.19 -3.49 2.25
N ALA A 14 2.20 -2.66 2.60
CA ALA A 14 1.96 -1.40 1.91
C ALA A 14 3.02 -0.37 2.30
N SER A 15 3.87 0.04 1.36
CA SER A 15 4.97 0.97 1.63
C SER A 15 4.51 2.37 2.03
N CYS A 16 3.26 2.72 1.72
CA CYS A 16 2.68 4.03 2.01
C CYS A 16 2.30 4.27 3.48
N ALA A 17 2.11 3.21 4.28
CA ALA A 17 1.71 3.34 5.70
C ALA A 17 2.73 2.76 6.69
N MET A 18 3.72 2.02 6.20
CA MET A 18 4.72 1.36 7.06
C MET A 18 5.94 2.28 7.25
N PRO A 19 6.27 2.70 8.49
CA PRO A 19 7.48 3.47 8.74
C PRO A 19 8.73 2.60 8.50
N ALA A 20 9.76 3.18 7.89
CA ALA A 20 11.02 2.49 7.63
C ALA A 20 11.79 2.32 8.94
N MET A 21 11.99 1.06 9.38
CA MET A 21 12.82 0.74 10.53
C MET A 21 14.27 0.47 10.10
N PRO A 22 15.28 0.86 10.91
CA PRO A 22 16.68 0.60 10.60
C PRO A 22 16.95 -0.92 10.56
N GLY A 23 17.61 -1.38 9.48
CA GLY A 23 17.89 -2.81 9.24
C GLY A 23 16.77 -3.58 8.50
N MET A 24 15.74 -2.89 8.02
CA MET A 24 14.69 -3.51 7.20
C MET A 24 15.15 -3.66 5.75
N LYS A 25 15.25 -4.90 5.25
CA LYS A 25 15.52 -5.19 3.84
C LYS A 25 14.20 -5.27 3.06
N ILE A 26 14.00 -4.29 2.19
CA ILE A 26 12.83 -4.18 1.33
C ILE A 26 13.22 -4.72 -0.04
N LYS A 27 12.41 -5.65 -0.56
CA LYS A 27 12.56 -6.19 -1.92
C LYS A 27 11.33 -5.81 -2.73
N THR A 28 11.54 -5.06 -3.79
CA THR A 28 10.46 -4.59 -4.68
C THR A 28 10.26 -5.49 -5.89
N ASN A 29 11.30 -6.23 -6.31
CA ASN A 29 11.31 -6.97 -7.59
C ASN A 29 11.18 -8.49 -7.39
N THR A 30 10.40 -8.93 -6.41
CA THR A 30 10.18 -10.35 -6.13
C THR A 30 8.87 -10.83 -6.76
N LEU A 31 8.79 -12.13 -7.04
CA LEU A 31 7.59 -12.74 -7.61
C LEU A 31 6.35 -12.55 -6.71
N ILE A 32 6.55 -12.51 -5.39
CA ILE A 32 5.47 -12.31 -4.41
C ILE A 32 4.94 -10.87 -4.50
N ALA A 33 5.82 -9.88 -4.60
CA ALA A 33 5.42 -8.47 -4.75
C ALA A 33 4.67 -8.24 -6.06
N ASN A 34 5.15 -8.79 -7.17
CA ASN A 34 4.50 -8.63 -8.48
C ASN A 34 3.13 -9.31 -8.53
N LYS A 35 3.04 -10.56 -8.05
CA LYS A 35 1.75 -11.30 -8.01
C LYS A 35 0.71 -10.59 -7.14
N ALA A 36 1.14 -9.98 -6.03
CA ALA A 36 0.25 -9.20 -5.19
C ALA A 36 -0.24 -7.92 -5.90
N GLN A 37 0.63 -7.24 -6.67
CA GLN A 37 0.25 -6.06 -7.44
C GLN A 37 -0.71 -6.40 -8.58
N GLU A 38 -0.46 -7.48 -9.31
CA GLU A 38 -1.33 -8.00 -10.37
C GLU A 38 -2.70 -8.39 -9.81
N GLY A 39 -2.75 -9.13 -8.69
CA GLY A 39 -4.00 -9.52 -8.06
C GLY A 39 -4.84 -8.32 -7.57
N VAL A 40 -4.20 -7.23 -7.13
CA VAL A 40 -4.92 -5.99 -6.79
C VAL A 40 -5.50 -5.33 -8.05
N MET A 41 -4.77 -5.32 -9.16
CA MET A 41 -5.27 -4.78 -10.43
C MET A 41 -6.45 -5.60 -10.95
N GLU A 42 -6.35 -6.93 -10.93
CA GLU A 42 -7.43 -7.84 -11.32
C GLU A 42 -8.67 -7.67 -10.42
N PHE A 43 -8.47 -7.50 -9.11
CA PHE A 43 -9.56 -7.27 -8.17
C PHE A 43 -10.36 -6.00 -8.50
N PHE A 44 -9.68 -4.94 -8.94
CA PHE A 44 -10.34 -3.70 -9.33
C PHE A 44 -11.03 -3.79 -10.70
N MET A 45 -10.51 -4.59 -11.64
CA MET A 45 -11.10 -4.74 -12.97
C MET A 45 -12.44 -5.50 -12.96
N ILE A 46 -12.70 -6.35 -11.96
CA ILE A 46 -13.95 -7.11 -11.83
C ILE A 46 -15.13 -6.21 -11.36
N ARG A 47 -14.86 -5.00 -10.87
CA ARG A 47 -15.88 -4.13 -10.25
C ARG A 47 -16.39 -3.11 -11.30
N GLU A 48 -17.66 -3.23 -11.70
CA GLU A 48 -18.29 -2.35 -12.71
C GLU A 48 -18.41 -0.87 -12.31
N GLU A 49 -18.48 -0.55 -11.01
CA GLU A 49 -18.39 0.84 -10.55
C GLU A 49 -16.95 1.20 -10.19
N ASN A 50 -16.48 2.31 -10.75
CA ASN A 50 -15.12 2.80 -10.74
C ASN A 50 -14.62 3.13 -9.31
N VAL A 51 -14.24 2.11 -8.56
CA VAL A 51 -13.70 2.17 -7.18
C VAL A 51 -12.44 3.05 -7.11
N ILE A 52 -11.71 3.21 -8.21
CA ILE A 52 -10.51 4.06 -8.29
C ILE A 52 -10.83 5.52 -7.97
N CYS A 53 -11.95 6.07 -8.48
CA CYS A 53 -12.34 7.45 -8.23
C CYS A 53 -12.83 7.67 -6.79
N ARG A 54 -13.46 6.66 -6.17
CA ARG A 54 -13.82 6.69 -4.74
C ARG A 54 -12.61 6.48 -3.82
N ILE A 55 -11.64 5.63 -4.18
CA ILE A 55 -10.43 5.40 -3.39
C ILE A 55 -9.55 6.64 -3.34
N SER A 56 -9.37 7.37 -4.44
CA SER A 56 -8.59 8.62 -4.44
C SER A 56 -9.23 9.69 -3.55
N LEU A 57 -10.57 9.77 -3.52
CA LEU A 57 -11.32 10.63 -2.59
C LEU A 57 -11.12 10.19 -1.12
N TRP A 58 -11.23 8.90 -0.81
CA TRP A 58 -10.99 8.37 0.54
C TRP A 58 -9.52 8.48 0.99
N HIS A 59 -8.55 8.37 0.08
CA HIS A 59 -7.14 8.47 0.42
C HIS A 59 -6.73 9.89 0.80
N LEU A 60 -7.35 10.93 0.23
CA LEU A 60 -7.13 12.33 0.60
C LEU A 60 -7.54 12.60 2.06
N ASP A 61 -8.66 12.02 2.50
CA ASP A 61 -9.14 12.14 3.89
C ASP A 61 -8.24 11.37 4.87
N LEU A 62 -7.74 10.19 4.49
CA LEU A 62 -6.83 9.40 5.32
C LEU A 62 -5.41 9.98 5.41
N THR A 63 -4.84 10.55 4.34
CA THR A 63 -3.55 11.25 4.42
C THR A 63 -3.65 12.55 5.21
N ALA A 64 -4.78 13.25 5.18
CA ALA A 64 -5.02 14.39 6.07
C ALA A 64 -5.07 13.95 7.55
N ALA A 65 -5.75 12.82 7.85
CA ALA A 65 -5.82 12.28 9.22
C ALA A 65 -4.45 11.79 9.75
N VAL A 66 -3.63 11.15 8.91
CA VAL A 66 -2.27 10.70 9.29
C VAL A 66 -1.29 11.88 9.38
N SER A 67 -1.42 12.89 8.51
CA SER A 67 -0.57 14.10 8.57
C SER A 67 -0.90 14.99 9.78
N LEU A 68 -2.15 15.07 10.22
CA LEU A 68 -2.52 15.78 11.44
C LEU A 68 -1.92 15.12 12.68
N ARG A 69 -1.89 13.78 12.75
CA ARG A 69 -1.30 13.04 13.88
C ARG A 69 0.23 13.08 13.92
N LEU A 70 0.91 13.44 12.82
CA LEU A 70 2.35 13.68 12.76
C LEU A 70 2.75 15.12 13.14
N ARG A 71 1.79 16.04 13.32
CA ARG A 71 2.07 17.42 13.75
C ARG A 71 1.94 17.62 15.27
N ASP A 72 1.36 16.65 15.97
CA ASP A 72 1.22 16.61 17.44
C ASP A 72 2.32 15.78 18.13
N LEU A 73 3.45 15.52 17.45
CA LEU A 73 4.59 14.71 17.95
C LEU A 73 5.92 15.45 17.78
#